data_AF-A0A7C9CPC0-F1
#
_entry.id   AF-A0A7C9CPC0-F1
#
_cell.length_a   1.000
_cell.length_b   1.000
_cell.length_c   1.000
_cell.angle_alpha   90.00
_cell.angle_beta   90.00
_cell.angle_gamma   90.00
#
_symmetry.space_group_name_H-M   'P 1'
#
loop_
_entity.id
_entity.type
_entity.pdbx_description
1 polymer ?
#
loop_
_entity_poly.entity_id
_entity_poly.type
_entity_poly.pdbx_seq_one_letter_code
_entity_poly.pdbx_strand_id
1 'polypeptide(L)'
;RKIKALHLYDCLRANKATSAWGVEARVPFLDKEFINVAMSIDPEWKMIKRDEGRIEKWILRNAFDDEKKPYLPKHILYRQKEQFSDGVGYSWIDGLKDHANKHVTDAMLA
;
A
#
# COMPACT_ATOMS: atom_id res chain seq x y z
N ARG A 1 -5.18 3.16 14.73
CA ARG A 1 -5.99 4.24 14.12
C ARG A 1 -6.27 4.00 12.63
N LYS A 2 -5.26 3.80 11.76
CA LYS A 2 -5.47 3.59 10.31
C LYS A 2 -6.29 2.35 9.93
N ILE A 3 -6.09 1.22 10.60
CA ILE A 3 -6.83 -0.03 10.29
C ILE A 3 -8.35 0.17 10.42
N LYS A 4 -8.81 0.91 11.43
CA LYS A 4 -10.25 1.19 11.65
C LYS A 4 -10.88 1.98 10.49
N ALA A 5 -10.09 2.73 9.72
CA ALA A 5 -10.57 3.55 8.61
C ALA A 5 -10.43 2.88 7.23
N LEU A 6 -9.87 1.66 7.13
CA LEU A 6 -9.64 0.99 5.84
C LEU A 6 -10.93 0.79 5.03
N HIS A 7 -12.06 0.61 5.72
CA HIS A 7 -13.39 0.49 5.09
C HIS A 7 -13.84 1.74 4.34
N LEU A 8 -13.27 2.92 4.63
CA LEU A 8 -13.55 4.18 3.92
C LEU A 8 -12.59 4.44 2.75
N TYR A 9 -11.45 3.73 2.71
CA TYR A 9 -10.36 4.00 1.77
C TYR A 9 -10.01 2.77 0.94
N ASP A 10 -8.93 2.06 1.29
CA ASP A 10 -8.36 0.97 0.50
C ASP A 10 -9.34 -0.18 0.25
N CYS A 11 -10.09 -0.60 1.28
CA CYS A 11 -11.08 -1.67 1.13
C CYS A 11 -12.25 -1.21 0.27
N LEU A 12 -12.69 0.04 0.41
CA LEU A 12 -13.76 0.60 -0.41
C LEU A 12 -13.40 0.59 -1.89
N ARG A 13 -12.19 1.06 -2.22
CA ARG A 13 -11.67 1.06 -3.59
C ARG A 13 -11.48 -0.34 -4.13
N ALA A 14 -10.79 -1.22 -3.39
CA ALA A 14 -10.53 -2.59 -3.83
C ALA A 14 -11.84 -3.36 -4.09
N ASN A 15 -12.82 -3.26 -3.20
CA ASN A 15 -14.10 -3.92 -3.34
C ASN A 15 -14.93 -3.33 -4.50
N LYS A 16 -15.20 -2.01 -4.50
CA LYS A 16 -16.09 -1.42 -5.53
C LYS A 16 -15.49 -1.47 -6.94
N ALA A 17 -14.18 -1.25 -7.08
CA ALA A 17 -13.54 -1.24 -8.40
C ALA A 17 -13.51 -2.64 -9.03
N THR A 18 -13.35 -3.70 -8.25
CA THR A 18 -13.35 -5.08 -8.77
C THR A 18 -14.77 -5.61 -8.97
N SER A 19 -15.69 -5.34 -8.03
CA SER A 19 -17.10 -5.71 -8.14
C SER A 19 -17.81 -5.05 -9.34
N ALA A 20 -17.36 -3.86 -9.79
CA ALA A 20 -17.86 -3.23 -11.02
C ALA A 20 -17.70 -4.12 -12.27
N TRP A 21 -16.81 -5.11 -12.21
CA TRP A 21 -16.54 -6.08 -13.28
C TRP A 21 -16.85 -7.52 -12.87
N GLY A 22 -17.64 -7.72 -11.80
CA GLY A 22 -18.00 -9.06 -11.32
C GLY A 22 -16.81 -9.87 -10.77
N VAL A 23 -15.72 -9.21 -10.39
CA VAL A 23 -14.51 -9.86 -9.87
C VAL A 23 -14.47 -9.74 -8.35
N GLU A 24 -14.26 -10.86 -7.65
CA GLU A 24 -14.05 -10.89 -6.20
C GLU A 24 -12.57 -10.65 -5.85
N ALA A 25 -12.28 -9.58 -5.11
CA ALA A 25 -10.96 -9.34 -4.54
C ALA A 25 -10.82 -9.94 -3.13
N ARG A 26 -9.76 -10.73 -2.91
CA ARG A 26 -9.37 -11.22 -1.58
C ARG A 26 -8.14 -10.48 -1.06
N VAL A 27 -8.12 -10.21 0.25
CA VAL A 27 -7.08 -9.40 0.91
C VAL A 27 -6.45 -10.14 2.10
N PRO A 28 -5.53 -11.10 1.87
CA PRO A 28 -4.98 -11.95 2.92
C PRO A 28 -4.32 -11.20 4.09
N PHE A 29 -3.72 -10.03 3.82
CA PHE A 29 -3.15 -9.17 4.87
C PHE A 29 -4.16 -8.58 5.86
N LEU A 30 -5.46 -8.69 5.56
CA LEU A 30 -6.55 -8.28 6.45
C LEU A 30 -7.31 -9.46 7.04
N ASP A 31 -6.80 -10.68 6.87
CA ASP A 31 -7.30 -11.83 7.61
C ASP A 31 -7.19 -11.59 9.13
N LYS A 32 -8.16 -12.10 9.89
CA LYS A 32 -8.24 -11.86 11.34
C LYS A 32 -7.05 -12.49 12.08
N GLU A 33 -6.68 -13.71 11.74
CA GLU A 33 -5.58 -14.42 12.39
C GLU A 33 -4.26 -13.75 12.04
N PHE A 34 -4.08 -13.39 10.77
CA PHE A 34 -2.92 -12.63 10.33
C PHE A 34 -2.80 -11.28 11.04
N ILE A 35 -3.89 -10.50 11.13
CA ILE A 35 -3.88 -9.21 11.85
C ILE A 35 -3.50 -9.41 13.30
N ASN A 36 -4.04 -10.43 13.98
CA ASN A 36 -3.73 -10.66 15.40
C ASN A 36 -2.22 -10.90 15.60
N VAL A 37 -1.62 -11.76 14.78
CA VAL A 37 -0.16 -12.01 14.81
C VAL A 37 0.61 -10.74 14.43
N ALA A 38 0.25 -10.09 13.33
CA ALA A 38 0.94 -8.90 12.87
C ALA A 38 0.87 -7.76 13.90
N MET A 39 -0.23 -7.63 14.63
CA MET A 39 -0.44 -6.60 15.64
C MET A 39 0.20 -6.94 16.99
N SER A 40 0.38 -8.22 17.34
CA SER A 40 1.04 -8.64 18.58
C SER A 40 2.57 -8.51 18.54
N ILE A 41 3.17 -8.46 17.35
CA ILE A 41 4.61 -8.17 17.19
C ILE A 41 4.95 -6.83 17.84
N ASP A 42 6.03 -6.82 18.65
CA ASP A 42 6.59 -5.62 19.26
C ASP A 42 6.82 -4.53 18.20
N PRO A 43 6.21 -3.34 18.37
CA PRO A 43 6.33 -2.22 17.44
C PRO A 43 7.77 -1.87 17.05
N GLU A 44 8.75 -2.13 17.92
CA GLU A 44 10.16 -1.86 17.65
C GLU A 44 10.67 -2.57 16.38
N TRP A 45 10.16 -3.77 16.09
CA TRP A 45 10.49 -4.50 14.86
C TRP A 45 9.80 -3.95 13.60
N LYS A 46 8.83 -3.06 13.76
CA LYS A 46 8.12 -2.39 12.65
C LYS A 46 8.69 -1.01 12.35
N MET A 47 9.54 -0.48 13.23
CA MET A 47 10.19 0.82 13.06
C MET A 47 11.26 0.75 11.97
N ILE A 48 11.40 1.85 11.24
CA ILE A 48 12.46 2.03 10.25
C ILE A 48 13.72 2.47 11.00
N LYS A 49 14.80 1.73 10.84
CA LYS A 49 16.11 2.01 11.46
C LYS A 49 17.19 1.92 10.40
N ARG A 50 17.51 3.06 9.79
CA ARG A 50 18.42 3.12 8.64
C ARG A 50 19.86 2.77 9.01
N ASP A 51 20.27 3.10 10.23
CA ASP A 51 21.54 2.74 10.84
C ASP A 51 21.73 1.21 10.94
N GLU A 52 20.65 0.47 11.18
CA GLU A 52 20.63 -1.00 11.17
C GLU A 52 20.25 -1.59 9.80
N GLY A 53 20.10 -0.78 8.75
CA GLY A 53 19.66 -1.23 7.42
C GLY A 53 18.18 -1.60 7.30
N ARG A 54 17.36 -1.33 8.34
CA ARG A 54 15.92 -1.66 8.33
C ARG A 54 15.12 -0.61 7.56
N ILE A 55 14.52 -1.05 6.46
CA ILE A 55 13.59 -0.26 5.64
C ILE A 55 12.12 -0.50 6.03
N GLU A 56 11.18 0.17 5.38
CA GLU A 56 9.75 -0.03 5.64
C GLU A 56 9.35 -1.50 5.46
N LYS A 57 8.53 -1.99 6.40
CA LYS A 57 8.09 -3.39 6.45
C LYS A 57 9.26 -4.39 6.56
N TRP A 58 10.39 -4.00 7.17
CA TRP A 58 11.57 -4.85 7.34
C TRP A 58 11.26 -6.27 7.82
N ILE A 59 10.53 -6.42 8.94
CA ILE A 59 10.18 -7.74 9.48
C ILE A 59 9.41 -8.61 8.48
N LEU A 60 8.53 -8.02 7.67
CA LEU A 60 7.81 -8.73 6.63
C LEU A 60 8.76 -9.17 5.51
N ARG A 61 9.67 -8.29 5.07
CA ARG A 61 10.65 -8.64 4.03
C ARG A 61 11.56 -9.78 4.50
N ASN A 62 12.06 -9.68 5.72
CA ASN A 62 12.92 -10.70 6.33
C ASN A 62 12.20 -12.06 6.48
N ALA A 63 10.90 -12.06 6.82
CA ALA A 63 10.12 -13.30 6.94
C ALA A 63 9.98 -14.08 5.61
N PHE A 64 10.20 -13.44 4.48
CA PHE A 64 10.18 -14.06 3.14
C PHE A 64 11.58 -14.14 2.50
N ASP A 65 12.63 -13.82 3.26
CA ASP A 65 14.01 -13.85 2.79
C ASP A 65 14.66 -15.24 2.97
N ASP A 66 14.22 -16.21 2.17
CA ASP A 66 14.74 -17.58 2.19
C ASP A 66 15.88 -17.74 1.16
N GLU A 67 17.10 -18.01 1.63
CA GLU A 67 18.27 -18.21 0.75
C GLU A 67 18.23 -19.51 -0.04
N LYS A 68 17.60 -20.56 0.50
CA LYS A 68 17.57 -21.89 -0.12
C LYS A 68 16.43 -22.00 -1.12
N LYS A 69 15.29 -21.35 -0.82
CA LYS A 69 14.12 -21.32 -1.69
C LYS A 69 13.53 -19.91 -1.74
N PRO A 70 14.15 -18.99 -2.51
CA PRO A 70 13.71 -17.60 -2.56
C PRO A 70 12.25 -17.46 -3.03
N TYR A 71 11.43 -16.74 -2.25
CA TYR A 71 10.07 -16.38 -2.65
C TYR A 71 10.06 -15.30 -3.74
N LEU A 72 11.03 -14.38 -3.67
CA LEU A 72 11.16 -13.23 -4.58
C LEU A 72 12.65 -12.96 -4.85
N PRO A 73 13.02 -12.39 -6.02
CA PRO A 73 14.36 -11.86 -6.25
C PRO A 73 14.73 -10.79 -5.21
N LYS A 74 15.97 -10.77 -4.73
CA LYS A 74 16.43 -9.85 -3.68
C LYS A 74 16.16 -8.37 -4.00
N HIS A 75 16.34 -7.96 -5.26
CA HIS A 75 16.09 -6.58 -5.67
C HIS A 75 14.60 -6.19 -5.61
N ILE A 76 13.67 -7.15 -5.71
CA ILE A 76 12.23 -6.93 -5.49
C ILE A 76 11.91 -6.95 -4.00
N LEU A 77 12.46 -7.93 -3.27
CA LEU A 77 12.22 -8.10 -1.84
C LEU A 77 12.67 -6.89 -1.02
N TYR A 78 13.71 -6.19 -1.46
CA TYR A 78 14.24 -4.98 -0.80
C TYR A 78 13.99 -3.69 -1.59
N ARG A 79 13.11 -3.73 -2.61
CA ARG A 79 12.70 -2.52 -3.34
C ARG A 79 12.00 -1.52 -2.41
N GLN A 80 12.40 -0.26 -2.51
CA GLN A 80 11.78 0.84 -1.77
C GLN A 80 10.29 0.99 -2.13
N LYS A 81 9.45 1.26 -1.14
CA LYS A 81 8.03 1.52 -1.33
C LYS A 81 7.80 2.85 -2.07
N GLU A 82 7.15 2.76 -3.22
CA GLU A 82 6.60 3.90 -3.96
C GLU A 82 5.10 4.00 -3.76
N GLN A 83 4.52 5.21 -3.80
CA GLN A 83 3.07 5.37 -3.70
C GLN A 83 2.38 4.90 -4.98
N PHE A 84 1.12 4.45 -4.89
CA PHE A 84 0.41 3.92 -6.06
C PHE A 84 0.27 4.93 -7.19
N SER A 85 0.11 6.21 -6.85
CA SER A 85 -0.04 7.31 -7.80
C SER A 85 1.23 7.53 -8.64
N ASP A 86 2.40 7.32 -8.05
CA ASP A 86 3.68 7.44 -8.75
C ASP A 86 3.97 6.18 -9.57
N GLY A 87 3.59 5.02 -9.05
CA GLY A 87 3.81 3.72 -9.69
C GLY A 87 2.95 3.45 -10.94
N VAL A 88 1.83 4.16 -11.13
CA VAL A 88 1.00 4.06 -12.35
C VAL A 88 1.44 5.01 -13.46
N GLY A 89 2.32 5.97 -13.15
CA GLY A 89 2.83 6.98 -14.07
C GLY A 89 2.41 8.41 -13.69
N TYR A 90 3.38 9.31 -13.65
CA TYR A 90 3.20 10.72 -13.24
C TYR A 90 2.17 11.47 -14.09
N SER A 91 2.04 11.14 -15.37
CA SER A 91 1.10 11.79 -16.29
C SER A 91 -0.36 11.61 -15.92
N TRP A 92 -0.72 10.57 -15.15
CA TRP A 92 -2.11 10.32 -14.77
C TRP A 92 -2.63 11.37 -13.79
N ILE A 93 -1.84 11.71 -12.76
CA ILE A 93 -2.24 12.70 -11.77
C ILE A 93 -2.30 14.08 -12.40
N ASP A 94 -1.30 14.42 -13.21
CA ASP A 94 -1.23 15.74 -13.83
C ASP A 94 -2.37 15.94 -14.85
N GLY A 95 -2.72 14.90 -15.61
CA GLY A 95 -3.91 14.94 -16.47
C GLY A 95 -5.21 15.17 -15.71
N LEU A 96 -5.37 14.58 -14.51
CA LEU A 96 -6.54 14.83 -13.66
C LEU A 96 -6.57 16.26 -13.11
N LYS A 97 -5.43 16.81 -12.69
CA LYS A 97 -5.32 18.21 -12.26
C LYS A 97 -5.69 19.17 -13.38
N ASP A 98 -5.12 18.97 -14.56
CA ASP A 98 -5.38 19.80 -15.74
C ASP A 98 -6.84 19.75 -16.16
N HIS A 99 -7.46 18.57 -16.09
CA HIS A 99 -8.88 18.42 -16.35
C HIS A 99 -9.71 19.20 -15.33
N ALA A 100 -9.45 19.04 -14.03
CA ALA A 100 -10.17 19.76 -12.98
C ALA A 100 -10.05 21.29 -13.14
N ASN A 101 -8.85 21.81 -13.42
CA ASN A 101 -8.60 23.24 -13.61
C ASN A 101 -9.36 23.84 -14.80
N LYS A 102 -9.73 23.04 -15.80
CA LYS A 102 -10.57 23.49 -16.92
C LYS A 102 -12.05 23.62 -16.55
N HIS A 103 -12.49 22.93 -15.50
CA HIS A 103 -13.90 22.81 -15.13
C HIS A 103 -14.26 23.51 -13.82
N VAL A 104 -13.29 23.79 -12.95
CA VAL A 104 -13.50 24.48 -11.67
C VAL A 104 -12.69 25.76 -11.69
N THR A 105 -13.39 26.89 -11.66
CA THR A 105 -12.76 28.22 -11.62
C THR A 105 -12.45 28.64 -10.19
N ASP A 106 -11.54 29.60 -10.02
CA ASP A 106 -11.20 30.13 -8.68
C ASP A 106 -12.43 30.70 -7.95
N ALA A 107 -13.38 31.28 -8.67
CA ALA A 107 -14.62 31.78 -8.10
C ALA A 107 -15.55 30.68 -7.56
N MET A 108 -15.47 29.45 -8.12
CA MET A 108 -16.23 28.29 -7.62
C MET A 108 -15.56 27.61 -6.41
N LEU A 109 -14.27 27.88 -6.21
CA LEU A 109 -13.48 27.33 -5.11
C LEU A 109 -13.47 28.22 -3.86
N ALA A 110 -13.78 29.51 -4.03
CA ALA A 110 -13.90 30.52 -2.97
C ALA A 110 -15.14 30.29 -2.08
#